data_AF-A0AAU5VCS6-F1
#
_entry.id   AF-A0AAU5VCS6-F1
#
_cell.length_a   1.000
_cell.length_b   1.000
_cell.length_c   1.000
_cell.angle_alpha   90.00
_cell.angle_beta   90.00
_cell.angle_gamma   90.00
#
_symmetry.space_group_name_H-M   'P 1'
#
loop_
_entity.id
_entity.type
_entity.pdbx_description
1 polymer ?
#
loop_
_entity_poly.entity_id
_entity_poly.type
_entity_poly.pdbx_seq_one_letter_code
_entity_poly.pdbx_strand_id
1 'polypeptide(L)'
;MSSNTHARRRPGRRAAVAAGLVLAVGLGVSTQVAAQAAVPAPVKVSAKAAAALRTVSGFNGDVVTQVADFYGAYIDAKDAPAGPDAALAKALRAHYLTPAFAKQLGAWEKKNQADGLLRAQNVPVQWTVSEGANGLEVVVTLTFGGGESPTTTTDLVVKQEPTGRITDIRTTSIAPAKASVKASVKASAALRTVSGFNGDVVTQVADFYGAYVDAKDAPAGPDAALAKALRAHYLTPAFAKQLKAWEKTNQADGVLRAQNVPVQWTVSEGANSREIAVTHTFGGGESPTVTTNLVVELEPVFGDITDIRTTSAR
;
A
#
# COMPACT_ATOMS: atom_id res chain seq x y z
N MET A 1 -3.07 46.94 10.34
CA MET A 1 -1.62 46.95 10.08
C MET A 1 -1.03 45.67 10.64
N SER A 2 -0.07 45.10 9.90
CA SER A 2 0.72 43.89 10.16
C SER A 2 0.08 42.53 9.84
N SER A 3 0.25 42.13 8.57
CA SER A 3 0.25 40.74 8.09
C SER A 3 1.67 40.19 8.18
N ASN A 4 1.87 39.01 8.79
CA ASN A 4 3.16 38.31 8.77
C ASN A 4 3.06 37.05 7.88
N THR A 5 3.71 37.13 6.73
CA THR A 5 3.93 36.04 5.78
C THR A 5 5.32 35.46 6.03
N HIS A 6 5.42 34.17 6.35
CA HIS A 6 6.71 33.45 6.35
C HIS A 6 6.71 32.38 5.26
N ALA A 7 7.48 32.66 4.20
CA ALA A 7 7.92 31.71 3.19
C ALA A 7 9.36 31.29 3.48
N ARG A 8 9.69 30.00 3.27
CA ARG A 8 11.02 29.39 2.98
C ARG A 8 10.89 27.86 3.10
N ARG A 9 11.58 26.98 2.37
CA ARG A 9 12.45 27.00 1.18
C ARG A 9 12.68 25.51 0.81
N ARG A 10 12.68 25.16 -0.49
CA ARG A 10 13.10 23.85 -1.00
C ARG A 10 14.63 23.80 -1.20
N PRO A 11 15.31 22.66 -1.00
CA PRO A 11 16.69 22.47 -1.43
C PRO A 11 16.76 21.82 -2.82
N GLY A 12 17.42 22.51 -3.76
CA GLY A 12 17.79 21.96 -5.07
C GLY A 12 19.15 21.25 -5.02
N ARG A 13 19.32 20.22 -5.85
CA ARG A 13 20.62 19.60 -6.15
C ARG A 13 21.05 19.96 -7.56
N ARG A 14 22.26 20.51 -7.68
CA ARG A 14 22.92 20.93 -8.92
C ARG A 14 23.64 19.75 -9.56
N ALA A 15 23.53 19.65 -10.88
CA ALA A 15 24.37 18.82 -11.73
C ALA A 15 25.73 19.50 -11.97
N ALA A 16 26.79 18.71 -12.11
CA ALA A 16 28.07 19.15 -12.64
C ALA A 16 28.47 18.21 -13.78
N VAL A 17 28.57 18.76 -14.98
CA VAL A 17 29.18 18.15 -16.16
C VAL A 17 30.58 18.75 -16.27
N ALA A 18 31.60 17.92 -16.47
CA ALA A 18 32.93 18.37 -16.85
C ALA A 18 33.37 17.61 -18.10
N ALA A 19 33.53 18.35 -19.19
CA ALA A 19 34.20 17.93 -20.41
C ALA A 19 35.70 18.26 -20.31
N GLY A 20 36.55 17.40 -20.86
CA GLY A 20 37.99 17.63 -20.99
C GLY A 20 38.57 16.73 -22.07
N LEU A 21 38.87 17.33 -23.22
CA LEU A 21 39.47 16.76 -24.42
C LEU A 21 41.01 16.90 -24.36
N VAL A 22 41.76 16.02 -25.03
CA VAL A 22 42.87 16.30 -25.99
C VAL A 22 43.86 15.12 -26.11
N LEU A 23 44.28 14.91 -27.37
CA LEU A 23 45.12 13.87 -27.98
C LEU A 23 46.62 13.92 -27.65
N ALA A 24 47.33 12.78 -27.79
CA ALA A 24 48.69 12.70 -28.34
C ALA A 24 49.11 11.28 -28.82
N VAL A 25 49.47 11.20 -30.11
CA VAL A 25 50.50 10.41 -30.86
C VAL A 25 51.51 9.61 -29.99
N GLY A 26 52.09 8.44 -30.29
CA GLY A 26 52.20 7.52 -31.43
C GLY A 26 53.55 6.74 -31.34
N LEU A 27 53.56 5.45 -31.74
CA LEU A 27 54.67 4.56 -32.18
C LEU A 27 55.92 4.30 -31.29
N GLY A 28 56.20 3.02 -30.99
CA GLY A 28 57.51 2.54 -30.47
C GLY A 28 57.55 1.02 -30.18
N VAL A 29 58.65 0.36 -30.56
CA VAL A 29 58.86 -1.09 -30.73
C VAL A 29 59.35 -1.81 -29.45
N SER A 30 58.95 -3.10 -29.34
CA SER A 30 59.49 -4.25 -28.58
C SER A 30 60.34 -4.07 -27.31
N THR A 31 59.93 -4.75 -26.23
CA THR A 31 60.82 -5.61 -25.42
C THR A 31 59.97 -6.55 -24.55
N GLN A 32 60.25 -7.86 -24.64
CA GLN A 32 59.74 -8.87 -23.72
C GLN A 32 60.44 -8.71 -22.37
N VAL A 33 59.67 -8.62 -21.29
CA VAL A 33 60.11 -9.00 -19.95
C VAL A 33 59.03 -9.88 -19.35
N ALA A 34 59.39 -11.14 -19.11
CA ALA A 34 58.59 -12.10 -18.38
C ALA A 34 58.51 -11.67 -16.92
N ALA A 35 57.30 -11.51 -16.39
CA ALA A 35 57.07 -11.40 -14.95
C ALA A 35 55.74 -12.08 -14.59
N GLN A 36 55.89 -13.33 -14.13
CA GLN A 36 55.07 -14.08 -13.17
C GLN A 36 53.55 -13.88 -13.19
N ALA A 37 52.87 -14.93 -13.63
CA ALA A 37 51.44 -15.15 -13.43
C ALA A 37 51.08 -15.15 -11.94
N ALA A 38 50.57 -14.02 -11.45
CA ALA A 38 49.73 -13.98 -10.28
C ALA A 38 48.31 -14.30 -10.73
N VAL A 39 47.84 -15.52 -10.44
CA VAL A 39 46.44 -15.90 -10.56
C VAL A 39 45.63 -14.93 -9.69
N PRO A 40 44.72 -14.11 -10.24
CA PRO A 40 43.80 -13.37 -9.39
C PRO A 40 42.89 -14.41 -8.74
N ALA A 41 42.99 -14.57 -7.42
CA ALA A 41 41.99 -15.27 -6.64
C ALA A 41 40.60 -14.72 -7.04
N PRO A 42 39.57 -15.57 -7.20
CA PRO A 42 38.25 -15.08 -7.54
C PRO A 42 37.82 -14.13 -6.43
N VAL A 43 37.74 -12.85 -6.80
CA VAL A 43 37.08 -11.84 -5.98
C VAL A 43 35.69 -12.40 -5.76
N LYS A 44 35.41 -12.86 -4.55
CA LYS A 44 34.04 -13.08 -4.09
C LYS A 44 33.38 -11.72 -4.20
N VAL A 45 32.75 -11.46 -5.35
CA VAL A 45 31.74 -10.44 -5.47
C VAL A 45 30.68 -10.93 -4.49
N SER A 46 30.69 -10.37 -3.29
CA SER A 46 29.57 -10.48 -2.37
C SER A 46 28.38 -10.01 -3.18
N ALA A 47 27.59 -10.95 -3.68
CA ALA A 47 26.28 -10.66 -4.21
C ALA A 47 25.57 -9.96 -3.06
N LYS A 48 25.49 -8.62 -3.15
CA LYS A 48 24.62 -7.83 -2.29
C LYS A 48 23.27 -8.52 -2.45
N ALA A 49 22.80 -9.17 -1.38
CA ALA A 49 21.51 -9.82 -1.37
C ALA A 49 20.52 -8.84 -2.00
N ALA A 50 19.97 -9.22 -3.15
CA ALA A 50 18.93 -8.42 -3.77
C ALA A 50 17.88 -8.21 -2.68
N ALA A 51 17.61 -6.95 -2.34
CA ALA A 51 16.54 -6.66 -1.40
C ALA A 51 15.29 -7.35 -1.96
N ALA A 52 14.64 -8.18 -1.13
CA ALA A 52 13.43 -8.86 -1.55
C ALA A 52 12.44 -7.80 -2.06
N LEU A 53 11.89 -8.02 -3.26
CA LEU A 53 10.89 -7.11 -3.83
C LEU A 53 9.74 -6.97 -2.85
N ARG A 54 9.38 -5.73 -2.56
CA ARG A 54 8.30 -5.44 -1.64
C ARG A 54 6.98 -5.96 -2.22
N THR A 55 6.23 -6.69 -1.40
CA THR A 55 5.01 -7.40 -1.81
C THR A 55 3.96 -7.31 -0.72
N VAL A 56 2.70 -7.10 -1.10
CA VAL A 56 1.50 -7.14 -0.24
C VAL A 56 0.47 -8.03 -0.92
N SER A 57 -0.15 -8.95 -0.18
CA SER A 57 -1.14 -9.87 -0.73
C SER A 57 -2.37 -9.96 0.16
N GLY A 58 -3.53 -10.13 -0.45
CA GLY A 58 -4.80 -10.29 0.25
C GLY A 58 -5.64 -11.44 -0.30
N PHE A 59 -6.59 -11.89 0.52
CA PHE A 59 -7.58 -12.90 0.16
C PHE A 59 -8.97 -12.34 0.49
N ASN A 60 -9.89 -12.44 -0.46
CA ASN A 60 -11.26 -11.98 -0.31
C ASN A 60 -12.02 -12.84 0.72
N GLY A 61 -12.70 -12.21 1.66
CA GLY A 61 -13.40 -12.88 2.75
C GLY A 61 -12.51 -13.25 3.95
N ASP A 62 -11.21 -12.94 3.90
CA ASP A 62 -10.35 -13.05 5.08
C ASP A 62 -10.45 -11.80 5.98
N VAL A 63 -10.59 -12.06 7.28
CA VAL A 63 -10.77 -11.06 8.34
C VAL A 63 -9.57 -10.12 8.47
N VAL A 64 -8.33 -10.63 8.38
CA VAL A 64 -7.11 -9.81 8.45
C VAL A 64 -6.99 -8.92 7.22
N THR A 65 -7.21 -9.46 6.02
CA THR A 65 -7.19 -8.68 4.78
C THR A 65 -8.26 -7.62 4.77
N GLN A 66 -9.51 -7.94 5.09
CA GLN A 66 -10.58 -6.95 5.06
C GLN A 66 -10.32 -5.76 6.00
N VAL A 67 -9.76 -6.01 7.19
CA VAL A 67 -9.38 -4.92 8.11
C VAL A 67 -8.14 -4.16 7.62
N ALA A 68 -7.17 -4.85 7.00
CA ALA A 68 -6.02 -4.20 6.39
C ALA A 68 -6.43 -3.28 5.23
N ASP A 69 -7.30 -3.75 4.34
CA ASP A 69 -7.84 -3.02 3.20
C ASP A 69 -8.61 -1.78 3.65
N PHE A 70 -9.42 -1.92 4.70
CA PHE A 70 -10.10 -0.79 5.33
C PHE A 70 -9.13 0.24 5.93
N TYR A 71 -8.20 -0.19 6.80
CA TYR A 71 -7.31 0.73 7.50
C TYR A 71 -6.33 1.41 6.54
N GLY A 72 -5.77 0.67 5.58
CA GLY A 72 -4.90 1.20 4.55
C GLY A 72 -5.59 2.31 3.75
N ALA A 73 -6.74 1.99 3.14
CA ALA A 73 -7.48 2.98 2.35
C ALA A 73 -8.01 4.15 3.19
N TYR A 74 -8.34 3.92 4.47
CA TYR A 74 -8.75 4.99 5.38
C TYR A 74 -7.60 5.92 5.75
N ILE A 75 -6.40 5.38 5.94
CA ILE A 75 -5.18 6.15 6.22
C ILE A 75 -4.81 6.99 5.00
N ASP A 76 -4.83 6.42 3.79
CA ASP A 76 -4.62 7.14 2.54
C ASP A 76 -5.63 8.29 2.39
N ALA A 77 -6.92 8.03 2.64
CA ALA A 77 -7.94 9.05 2.59
C ALA A 77 -7.71 10.20 3.58
N LYS A 78 -7.01 9.95 4.70
CA LYS A 78 -6.73 10.95 5.74
C LYS A 78 -5.48 11.77 5.47
N ASP A 79 -4.50 11.21 4.77
CA ASP A 79 -3.21 11.85 4.49
C ASP A 79 -2.98 12.13 3.00
N ALA A 80 -4.06 12.23 2.23
CA ALA A 80 -3.96 12.47 0.81
C ALA A 80 -3.23 13.80 0.49
N PRO A 81 -2.43 13.86 -0.60
CA PRO A 81 -1.58 15.03 -0.89
C PRO A 81 -2.35 16.36 -1.03
N ALA A 82 -3.60 16.31 -1.48
CA ALA A 82 -4.49 17.47 -1.62
C ALA A 82 -5.23 17.84 -0.32
N GLY A 83 -4.95 17.14 0.78
CA GLY A 83 -5.68 17.17 2.04
C GLY A 83 -6.69 16.04 2.16
N PRO A 84 -7.28 15.83 3.36
CA PRO A 84 -8.12 14.67 3.64
C PRO A 84 -9.32 14.54 2.69
N ASP A 85 -9.48 13.36 2.08
CA ASP A 85 -10.64 13.00 1.26
C ASP A 85 -11.80 12.56 2.16
N ALA A 86 -12.62 13.54 2.54
CA ALA A 86 -13.80 13.30 3.37
C ALA A 86 -14.85 12.41 2.69
N ALA A 87 -14.90 12.37 1.35
CA ALA A 87 -15.87 11.57 0.62
C ALA A 87 -15.49 10.09 0.67
N LEU A 88 -14.22 9.77 0.41
CA LEU A 88 -13.69 8.41 0.53
C LEU A 88 -13.76 7.93 1.99
N ALA A 89 -13.29 8.74 2.94
CA ALA A 89 -13.35 8.39 4.36
C ALA A 89 -14.79 8.08 4.82
N LYS A 90 -15.78 8.85 4.33
CA LYS A 90 -17.20 8.59 4.63
C LYS A 90 -17.70 7.30 4.00
N ALA A 91 -17.33 7.02 2.74
CA ALA A 91 -17.74 5.80 2.04
C ALA A 91 -17.15 4.55 2.71
N LEU A 92 -15.86 4.57 3.06
CA LEU A 92 -15.20 3.50 3.81
C LEU A 92 -15.90 3.22 5.13
N ARG A 93 -16.22 4.27 5.91
CA ARG A 93 -16.93 4.11 7.19
C ARG A 93 -18.32 3.54 7.03
N ALA A 94 -19.04 3.93 5.97
CA ALA A 94 -20.37 3.40 5.67
C ALA A 94 -20.33 1.93 5.23
N HIS A 95 -19.26 1.51 4.56
CA HIS A 95 -19.05 0.15 4.10
C HIS A 95 -18.67 -0.80 5.25
N TYR A 96 -17.56 -0.48 5.92
CA TYR A 96 -16.91 -1.40 6.85
C TYR A 96 -17.48 -1.37 8.27
N LEU A 97 -18.09 -0.27 8.73
CA LEU A 97 -18.61 -0.20 10.10
C LEU A 97 -20.07 -0.60 10.15
N THR A 98 -20.52 -1.29 11.18
CA THR A 98 -21.97 -1.40 11.42
C THR A 98 -22.58 -0.03 11.72
N PRO A 99 -23.85 0.25 11.33
CA PRO A 99 -24.49 1.54 11.62
C PRO A 99 -24.53 1.87 13.12
N ALA A 100 -24.74 0.84 13.95
CA ALA A 100 -24.72 0.98 15.41
C ALA A 100 -23.35 1.43 15.92
N PHE A 101 -22.28 0.77 15.47
CA PHE A 101 -20.92 1.13 15.86
C PHE A 101 -20.52 2.51 15.32
N ALA A 102 -20.85 2.84 14.07
CA ALA A 102 -20.59 4.16 13.51
C ALA A 102 -21.21 5.29 14.35
N LYS A 103 -22.41 5.09 14.91
CA LYS A 103 -23.07 6.05 15.81
C LYS A 103 -22.33 6.18 17.15
N GLN A 104 -21.93 5.06 17.75
CA GLN A 104 -21.14 5.06 18.99
C GLN A 104 -19.79 5.75 18.79
N LEU A 105 -19.14 5.47 17.66
CA LEU A 105 -17.87 6.06 17.30
C LEU A 105 -17.97 7.57 17.12
N GLY A 106 -19.01 8.06 16.42
CA GLY A 106 -19.25 9.49 16.29
C GLY A 106 -19.52 10.20 17.62
N ALA A 107 -20.17 9.54 18.57
CA ALA A 107 -20.32 10.08 19.94
C ALA A 107 -18.99 10.15 20.68
N TRP A 108 -18.15 9.12 20.52
CA TRP A 108 -16.80 9.10 21.08
C TRP A 108 -15.93 10.20 20.48
N GLU A 109 -15.94 10.39 19.16
CA GLU A 109 -15.15 11.41 18.46
C GLU A 109 -15.51 12.82 18.92
N LYS A 110 -16.81 13.11 19.07
CA LYS A 110 -17.27 14.40 19.62
C LYS A 110 -16.78 14.64 21.04
N LYS A 111 -16.72 13.60 21.87
CA LYS A 111 -16.24 13.70 23.25
C LYS A 111 -14.73 13.87 23.33
N ASN A 112 -13.96 13.15 22.50
CA ASN A 112 -12.52 13.03 22.63
C ASN A 112 -11.73 13.94 21.66
N GLN A 113 -12.41 14.57 20.70
CA GLN A 113 -11.81 15.46 19.70
C GLN A 113 -10.63 14.79 18.95
N ALA A 114 -10.81 13.50 18.64
CA ALA A 114 -9.83 12.66 17.97
C ALA A 114 -10.57 11.74 16.99
N ASP A 115 -9.85 11.20 16.00
CA ASP A 115 -10.41 10.21 15.09
C ASP A 115 -10.65 8.90 15.85
N GLY A 116 -11.88 8.38 15.78
CA GLY A 116 -12.30 7.21 16.55
C GLY A 116 -11.70 5.91 16.03
N LEU A 117 -11.37 5.83 14.73
CA LEU A 117 -10.80 4.64 14.11
C LEU A 117 -9.30 4.54 14.39
N LEU A 118 -8.62 5.69 14.42
CA LEU A 118 -7.18 5.77 14.72
C LEU A 118 -6.90 5.92 16.22
N ARG A 119 -7.92 6.29 17.01
CA ARG A 119 -7.81 6.69 18.42
C ARG A 119 -6.75 7.77 18.65
N ALA A 120 -6.56 8.65 17.66
CA ALA A 120 -5.52 9.65 17.62
C ALA A 120 -5.97 10.91 16.84
N GLN A 121 -5.22 12.01 16.97
CA GLN A 121 -5.47 13.25 16.22
C GLN A 121 -4.69 13.30 14.90
N ASN A 122 -3.55 12.61 14.83
CA ASN A 122 -2.70 12.52 13.65
C ASN A 122 -2.92 11.19 12.90
N VAL A 123 -2.37 11.13 11.69
CA VAL A 123 -2.40 9.92 10.85
C VAL A 123 -1.14 9.08 11.13
N PRO A 124 -1.25 7.74 11.24
CA PRO A 124 -0.08 6.88 11.38
C PRO A 124 0.79 6.89 10.11
N VAL A 125 2.10 6.69 10.30
CA VAL A 125 3.06 6.52 9.19
C VAL A 125 3.22 5.05 8.79
N GLN A 126 2.83 4.14 9.67
CA GLN A 126 2.90 2.70 9.45
C GLN A 126 1.74 2.02 10.19
N TRP A 127 1.22 0.96 9.61
CA TRP A 127 0.19 0.13 10.21
C TRP A 127 0.50 -1.35 9.98
N THR A 128 0.04 -2.19 10.91
CA THR A 128 0.08 -3.64 10.80
C THR A 128 -1.22 -4.22 11.33
N VAL A 129 -1.81 -5.16 10.59
CA VAL A 129 -2.97 -5.94 11.01
C VAL A 129 -2.52 -7.39 11.15
N SER A 130 -2.76 -7.98 12.31
CA SER A 130 -2.51 -9.40 12.54
C SER A 130 -3.75 -10.11 13.08
N GLU A 131 -3.80 -11.41 12.85
CA GLU A 131 -4.84 -12.27 13.40
C GLU A 131 -4.94 -12.13 14.94
N GLY A 132 -6.17 -12.06 15.44
CA GLY A 132 -6.48 -11.98 16.87
C GLY A 132 -6.85 -13.33 17.48
N ALA A 133 -7.53 -13.29 18.62
CA ALA A 133 -7.67 -14.48 19.47
C ALA A 133 -8.73 -15.50 19.02
N ASN A 134 -9.75 -15.10 18.25
CA ASN A 134 -10.95 -15.91 18.02
C ASN A 134 -11.51 -15.86 16.58
N GLY A 135 -10.68 -15.55 15.59
CA GLY A 135 -11.03 -15.56 14.16
C GLY A 135 -11.96 -14.43 13.67
N LEU A 136 -12.63 -13.70 14.58
CA LEU A 136 -13.41 -12.49 14.27
C LEU A 136 -12.85 -11.24 14.97
N GLU A 137 -11.70 -11.40 15.61
CA GLU A 137 -10.91 -10.30 16.15
C GLU A 137 -9.57 -10.25 15.44
N VAL A 138 -9.10 -9.04 15.18
CA VAL A 138 -7.75 -8.75 14.69
C VAL A 138 -7.12 -7.68 15.56
N VAL A 139 -5.80 -7.64 15.55
CA VAL A 139 -5.01 -6.61 16.23
C VAL A 139 -4.47 -5.66 15.17
N VAL A 140 -4.80 -4.38 15.29
CA VAL A 140 -4.29 -3.30 14.45
C VAL A 140 -3.30 -2.48 15.25
N THR A 141 -2.04 -2.54 14.85
CA THR A 141 -0.94 -1.76 15.41
C THR A 141 -0.70 -0.53 14.54
N LEU A 142 -0.97 0.65 15.08
CA LEU A 142 -0.77 1.94 14.41
C LEU A 142 0.47 2.63 14.95
N THR A 143 1.40 3.00 14.08
CA THR A 143 2.64 3.70 14.43
C THR A 143 2.60 5.12 13.93
N PHE A 144 2.85 6.07 14.83
CA PHE A 144 2.78 7.51 14.61
C PHE A 144 4.16 8.15 14.79
N GLY A 145 4.39 9.29 14.14
CA GLY A 145 5.65 10.03 14.21
C GLY A 145 6.71 9.48 13.27
N GLY A 146 7.99 9.66 13.59
CA GLY A 146 9.12 9.28 12.72
C GLY A 146 9.96 10.48 12.26
N GLY A 147 11.12 10.17 11.67
CA GLY A 147 12.15 11.17 11.37
C GLY A 147 12.72 11.76 12.66
N GLU A 148 12.53 13.07 12.86
CA GLU A 148 12.99 13.79 14.07
C GLU A 148 11.96 13.74 15.22
N SER A 149 10.73 13.27 14.97
CA SER A 149 9.67 13.18 15.99
C SER A 149 9.66 11.83 16.70
N PRO A 150 9.30 11.78 18.01
CA PRO A 150 9.17 10.52 18.73
C PRO A 150 8.19 9.56 18.07
N THR A 151 8.60 8.31 17.88
CA THR A 151 7.73 7.23 17.42
C THR A 151 6.86 6.73 18.57
N THR A 152 5.55 6.70 18.36
CA THR A 152 4.58 6.11 19.31
C THR A 152 3.72 5.08 18.61
N THR A 153 3.34 4.02 19.32
CA THR A 153 2.51 2.95 18.77
C THR A 153 1.23 2.80 19.61
N THR A 154 0.10 2.56 18.93
CA THR A 154 -1.19 2.23 19.54
C THR A 154 -1.68 0.92 18.99
N ASP A 155 -2.02 0.00 19.87
CA ASP A 155 -2.61 -1.29 19.52
C ASP A 155 -4.12 -1.26 19.75
N LEU A 156 -4.86 -1.65 18.72
CA LEU A 156 -6.31 -1.72 18.69
C LEU A 156 -6.74 -3.16 18.47
N VAL A 157 -7.64 -3.67 19.31
CA VAL A 157 -8.38 -4.88 18.95
C VAL A 157 -9.66 -4.47 18.24
N VAL A 158 -9.79 -4.94 17.01
CA VAL A 158 -10.92 -4.68 16.12
C VAL A 158 -11.74 -5.95 16.04
N LYS A 159 -13.04 -5.83 16.30
CA LYS A 159 -13.98 -6.95 16.28
C LYS A 159 -14.93 -6.82 15.10
N GLN A 160 -15.11 -7.91 14.36
CA GLN A 160 -16.05 -7.98 13.24
C GLN A 160 -17.25 -8.89 13.57
N GLU A 161 -18.37 -8.62 12.92
CA GLU A 161 -19.48 -9.57 12.81
C GLU A 161 -19.23 -10.53 11.63
N PRO A 162 -19.96 -11.66 11.53
CA PRO A 162 -19.73 -12.66 10.48
C PRO A 162 -19.86 -12.14 9.03
N THR A 163 -20.52 -11.00 8.82
CA THR A 163 -20.60 -10.33 7.51
C THR A 163 -19.35 -9.51 7.17
N GLY A 164 -18.36 -9.48 8.07
CA GLY A 164 -17.12 -8.72 7.93
C GLY A 164 -17.18 -7.29 8.48
N ARG A 165 -18.34 -6.78 8.89
CA ARG A 165 -18.45 -5.41 9.38
C ARG A 165 -17.87 -5.26 10.79
N ILE A 166 -17.17 -4.17 11.03
CA ILE A 166 -16.60 -3.80 12.33
C ILE A 166 -17.73 -3.38 13.28
N THR A 167 -17.72 -4.02 14.46
CA THR A 167 -18.69 -3.81 15.53
C THR A 167 -18.09 -3.14 16.76
N ASP A 168 -16.78 -3.26 16.97
CA ASP A 168 -16.09 -2.65 18.10
C ASP A 168 -14.60 -2.43 17.81
N ILE A 169 -14.04 -1.40 18.45
CA ILE A 169 -12.60 -1.09 18.44
C ILE A 169 -12.21 -0.68 19.86
N ARG A 170 -11.28 -1.42 20.47
CA ARG A 170 -10.76 -1.13 21.82
C ARG A 170 -9.25 -0.99 21.79
N THR A 171 -8.71 -0.05 22.56
CA THR A 171 -7.26 0.03 22.77
C THR A 171 -6.82 -1.10 23.70
N THR A 172 -5.70 -1.75 23.40
CA THR A 172 -5.06 -2.65 24.36
C THR A 172 -4.06 -1.87 25.17
N SER A 173 -4.24 -1.83 26.49
CA SER A 173 -3.26 -1.27 27.42
C SER A 173 -2.07 -2.21 27.57
N ILE A 174 -1.31 -2.44 26.50
CA ILE A 174 0.01 -3.08 26.60
C ILE A 174 1.02 -1.95 26.42
N ALA A 175 1.63 -1.54 27.53
CA ALA A 175 2.73 -0.57 27.54
C ALA A 175 3.82 -0.97 26.54
N PRO A 176 4.61 -0.04 25.98
CA PRO A 176 5.61 -0.35 24.98
C PRO A 176 6.75 -1.13 25.63
N ALA A 177 6.64 -2.46 25.66
CA ALA A 177 7.71 -3.31 26.10
C ALA A 177 8.80 -3.29 25.02
N LYS A 178 9.89 -2.57 25.29
CA LYS A 178 11.14 -2.52 24.50
C LYS A 178 11.85 -3.88 24.33
N ALA A 179 11.16 -5.00 24.52
CA ALA A 179 11.69 -6.36 24.45
C ALA A 179 11.00 -7.25 23.38
N SER A 180 9.99 -6.77 22.66
CA SER A 180 9.16 -7.64 21.81
C SER A 180 9.61 -7.74 20.35
N VAL A 181 10.54 -6.94 19.83
CA VAL A 181 10.97 -7.05 18.41
C VAL A 181 11.60 -8.41 18.08
N LYS A 182 12.23 -9.08 19.05
CA LYS A 182 12.85 -10.41 18.83
C LYS A 182 11.89 -11.58 19.08
N ALA A 183 10.84 -11.38 19.89
CA ALA A 183 9.83 -12.39 20.17
C ALA A 183 8.68 -12.36 19.14
N SER A 184 8.31 -11.17 18.64
CA SER A 184 7.33 -11.00 17.58
C SER A 184 7.79 -11.64 16.28
N VAL A 185 9.06 -11.48 15.88
CA VAL A 185 9.58 -12.08 14.63
C VAL A 185 9.56 -13.62 14.65
N LYS A 186 9.64 -14.26 15.82
CA LYS A 186 9.65 -15.74 15.93
C LYS A 186 8.26 -16.35 16.10
N ALA A 187 7.28 -15.59 16.61
CA ALA A 187 5.87 -16.00 16.70
C ALA A 187 5.03 -15.55 15.46
N SER A 188 5.46 -14.52 14.73
CA SER A 188 4.82 -14.02 13.50
C SER A 188 4.87 -14.99 12.32
N ALA A 189 5.61 -16.09 12.41
CA ALA A 189 5.69 -17.06 11.31
C ALA A 189 4.42 -17.92 11.14
N ALA A 190 3.50 -17.92 12.12
CA ALA A 190 2.27 -18.74 12.09
C ALA A 190 0.96 -17.94 12.09
N LEU A 191 0.98 -16.64 12.39
CA LEU A 191 -0.20 -15.76 12.41
C LEU A 191 -0.23 -14.91 11.16
N ARG A 192 -1.37 -14.89 10.46
CA ARG A 192 -1.55 -14.05 9.28
C ARG A 192 -1.35 -12.59 9.65
N THR A 193 -0.52 -11.88 8.87
CA THR A 193 -0.19 -10.48 9.09
C THR A 193 -0.13 -9.73 7.76
N VAL A 194 -0.69 -8.52 7.72
CA VAL A 194 -0.59 -7.58 6.60
C VAL A 194 -0.10 -6.23 7.15
N SER A 195 0.88 -5.62 6.50
CA SER A 195 1.47 -4.35 6.95
C SER A 195 1.59 -3.37 5.80
N GLY A 196 1.49 -2.08 6.11
CA GLY A 196 1.63 -1.00 5.16
C GLY A 196 2.36 0.21 5.73
N PHE A 197 2.88 1.02 4.82
CA PHE A 197 3.54 2.29 5.12
C PHE A 197 2.82 3.40 4.37
N ASN A 198 2.51 4.49 5.07
CA ASN A 198 1.88 5.63 4.45
C ASN A 198 2.88 6.31 3.48
N GLY A 199 2.41 6.68 2.29
CA GLY A 199 3.23 7.23 1.20
C GLY A 199 4.06 6.21 0.41
N ASP A 200 3.94 4.92 0.71
CA ASP A 200 4.54 3.86 -0.09
C ASP A 200 3.62 3.43 -1.23
N VAL A 201 4.12 3.53 -2.46
CA VAL A 201 3.35 3.27 -3.68
C VAL A 201 2.80 1.84 -3.80
N VAL A 202 3.51 0.83 -3.30
CA VAL A 202 2.99 -0.55 -3.33
C VAL A 202 1.87 -0.70 -2.30
N THR A 203 1.97 -0.04 -1.13
CA THR A 203 0.87 -0.04 -0.14
C THR A 203 -0.32 0.71 -0.68
N GLN A 204 -0.13 1.90 -1.24
CA GLN A 204 -1.21 2.68 -1.82
C GLN A 204 -1.99 1.90 -2.90
N VAL A 205 -1.28 1.17 -3.77
CA VAL A 205 -1.93 0.30 -4.77
C VAL A 205 -2.61 -0.92 -4.12
N ALA A 206 -2.01 -1.53 -3.11
CA ALA A 206 -2.63 -2.64 -2.36
C ALA A 206 -3.91 -2.20 -1.65
N ASP A 207 -3.88 -1.04 -0.99
CA ASP A 207 -4.99 -0.45 -0.25
C ASP A 207 -6.14 -0.11 -1.21
N PHE A 208 -5.82 0.41 -2.39
CA PHE A 208 -6.80 0.60 -3.46
C PHE A 208 -7.43 -0.73 -3.92
N TYR A 209 -6.63 -1.70 -4.35
CA TYR A 209 -7.17 -2.95 -4.91
C TYR A 209 -7.92 -3.78 -3.87
N GLY A 210 -7.42 -3.87 -2.65
CA GLY A 210 -8.08 -4.56 -1.55
C GLY A 210 -9.46 -3.98 -1.26
N ALA A 211 -9.52 -2.67 -0.97
CA ALA A 211 -10.80 -2.00 -0.72
C ALA A 211 -11.74 -2.02 -1.94
N TYR A 212 -11.18 -2.02 -3.16
CA TYR A 212 -11.96 -2.12 -4.39
C TYR A 212 -12.58 -3.51 -4.59
N VAL A 213 -11.84 -4.56 -4.26
CA VAL A 213 -12.31 -5.95 -4.27
C VAL A 213 -13.42 -6.13 -3.24
N ASP A 214 -13.22 -5.67 -2.01
CA ASP A 214 -14.25 -5.68 -0.96
C ASP A 214 -15.52 -4.95 -1.38
N ALA A 215 -15.37 -3.77 -1.99
CA ALA A 215 -16.50 -3.00 -2.51
C ALA A 215 -17.27 -3.77 -3.59
N LYS A 216 -16.62 -4.64 -4.36
CA LYS A 216 -17.23 -5.39 -5.47
C LYS A 216 -17.90 -6.68 -5.03
N ASP A 217 -17.42 -7.29 -3.95
CA ASP A 217 -17.89 -8.59 -3.45
C ASP A 217 -18.56 -8.51 -2.07
N ALA A 218 -19.06 -7.32 -1.72
CA ALA A 218 -19.70 -7.13 -0.42
C ALA A 218 -20.92 -8.06 -0.26
N PRO A 219 -21.18 -8.62 0.95
CA PRO A 219 -22.26 -9.58 1.16
C PRO A 219 -23.67 -9.07 0.79
N ALA A 220 -23.87 -7.75 0.84
CA ALA A 220 -25.13 -7.10 0.46
C ALA A 220 -25.24 -6.78 -1.04
N GLY A 221 -24.25 -7.19 -1.84
CA GLY A 221 -24.03 -6.80 -3.23
C GLY A 221 -23.05 -5.63 -3.38
N PRO A 222 -22.59 -5.35 -4.62
CA PRO A 222 -21.54 -4.36 -4.87
C PRO A 222 -21.87 -2.96 -4.34
N ASP A 223 -20.95 -2.38 -3.56
CA ASP A 223 -20.99 -1.01 -3.08
C ASP A 223 -20.49 -0.03 -4.15
N ALA A 224 -21.41 0.40 -5.01
CA ALA A 224 -21.11 1.36 -6.07
C ALA A 224 -20.64 2.72 -5.54
N ALA A 225 -21.02 3.11 -4.32
CA ALA A 225 -20.61 4.39 -3.74
C ALA A 225 -19.14 4.35 -3.30
N LEU A 226 -18.73 3.27 -2.62
CA LEU A 226 -17.34 3.05 -2.25
C LEU A 226 -16.47 2.87 -3.50
N ALA A 227 -16.87 2.03 -4.45
CA ALA A 227 -16.13 1.83 -5.70
C ALA A 227 -15.94 3.14 -6.48
N LYS A 228 -16.94 4.02 -6.47
CA LYS A 228 -16.84 5.35 -7.09
C LYS A 228 -15.88 6.26 -6.33
N ALA A 229 -15.91 6.26 -5.00
CA ALA A 229 -15.02 7.08 -4.18
C ALA A 229 -13.56 6.63 -4.32
N LEU A 230 -13.29 5.33 -4.28
CA LEU A 230 -11.96 4.75 -4.52
C LEU A 230 -11.42 5.16 -5.90
N ARG A 231 -12.22 4.99 -6.96
CA ARG A 231 -11.82 5.41 -8.31
C ARG A 231 -11.55 6.92 -8.42
N ALA A 232 -12.28 7.75 -7.67
CA ALA A 232 -12.07 9.20 -7.69
C ALA A 232 -10.80 9.62 -6.92
N HIS A 233 -10.41 8.83 -5.92
CA HIS A 233 -9.25 9.09 -5.09
C HIS A 233 -7.95 8.61 -5.73
N TYR A 234 -7.92 7.38 -6.23
CA TYR A 234 -6.68 6.71 -6.66
C TYR A 234 -6.40 6.83 -8.16
N LEU A 235 -7.39 7.16 -8.99
CA LEU A 235 -7.19 7.30 -10.44
C LEU A 235 -7.10 8.77 -10.81
N THR A 236 -6.21 9.08 -11.75
CA THR A 236 -6.25 10.39 -12.39
C THR A 236 -7.59 10.60 -13.13
N PRO A 237 -8.15 11.83 -13.16
CA PRO A 237 -9.42 12.09 -13.85
C PRO A 237 -9.40 11.72 -15.34
N ALA A 238 -8.25 11.88 -15.99
CA ALA A 238 -8.05 11.51 -17.39
C ALA A 238 -8.15 9.99 -17.58
N PHE A 239 -7.45 9.22 -16.74
CA PHE A 239 -7.49 7.76 -16.80
C PHE A 239 -8.88 7.21 -16.42
N ALA A 240 -9.53 7.76 -15.39
CA ALA A 240 -10.88 7.38 -15.00
C ALA A 240 -11.89 7.53 -16.16
N LYS A 241 -11.71 8.53 -17.04
CA LYS A 241 -12.52 8.70 -18.25
C LYS A 241 -12.21 7.65 -19.32
N GLN A 242 -10.94 7.35 -19.55
CA GLN A 242 -10.51 6.29 -20.47
C GLN A 242 -11.02 4.92 -20.02
N LEU A 243 -10.93 4.64 -18.72
CA LEU A 243 -11.40 3.39 -18.13
C LEU A 243 -12.89 3.17 -18.39
N LYS A 244 -13.73 4.18 -18.16
CA LYS A 244 -15.17 4.12 -18.47
C LYS A 244 -15.46 3.85 -19.94
N ALA A 245 -14.69 4.44 -20.84
CA ALA A 245 -14.83 4.20 -22.28
C ALA A 245 -14.46 2.74 -22.62
N TRP A 246 -13.40 2.22 -22.02
CA TRP A 246 -12.98 0.83 -22.18
C TRP A 246 -14.04 -0.15 -21.63
N GLU A 247 -14.57 0.10 -20.43
CA GLU A 247 -15.59 -0.75 -19.79
C GLU A 247 -16.84 -0.90 -20.64
N LYS A 248 -17.29 0.19 -21.29
CA LYS A 248 -18.44 0.18 -22.19
C LYS A 248 -18.23 -0.76 -23.39
N THR A 249 -17.01 -0.83 -23.90
CA THR A 249 -16.66 -1.67 -25.05
C THR A 249 -16.43 -3.13 -24.66
N ASN A 250 -15.84 -3.39 -23.49
CA ASN A 250 -15.35 -4.71 -23.11
C ASN A 250 -16.30 -5.48 -22.17
N GLN A 251 -17.35 -4.84 -21.65
CA GLN A 251 -18.31 -5.46 -20.73
C GLN A 251 -17.63 -6.14 -19.52
N ALA A 252 -16.56 -5.53 -19.02
CA ALA A 252 -15.76 -6.00 -17.91
C ALA A 252 -15.40 -4.83 -17.00
N ASP A 253 -15.01 -5.10 -15.76
CA ASP A 253 -14.50 -4.08 -14.85
C ASP A 253 -13.12 -3.61 -15.32
N GLY A 254 -12.95 -2.31 -15.52
CA GLY A 254 -11.70 -1.75 -16.04
C GLY A 254 -10.55 -1.78 -15.04
N VAL A 255 -10.84 -1.71 -13.73
CA VAL A 255 -9.81 -1.78 -12.69
C VAL A 255 -9.30 -3.21 -12.56
N LEU A 256 -10.21 -4.17 -12.49
CA LEU A 256 -9.85 -5.59 -12.36
C LEU A 256 -9.39 -6.21 -13.68
N ARG A 257 -9.71 -5.56 -14.82
CA ARG A 257 -9.59 -6.08 -16.19
C ARG A 257 -10.25 -7.45 -16.35
N ALA A 258 -11.35 -7.67 -15.64
CA ALA A 258 -12.05 -8.95 -15.55
C ALA A 258 -13.56 -8.75 -15.34
N GLN A 259 -14.36 -9.79 -15.62
CA GLN A 259 -15.81 -9.78 -15.36
C GLN A 259 -16.15 -10.18 -13.91
N ASN A 260 -15.29 -10.98 -13.28
CA ASN A 260 -15.47 -11.48 -11.92
C ASN A 260 -14.56 -10.73 -10.95
N VAL A 261 -14.82 -10.90 -9.64
CA VAL A 261 -13.95 -10.40 -8.58
C VAL A 261 -12.89 -11.47 -8.23
N PRO A 262 -11.61 -11.11 -8.04
CA PRO A 262 -10.59 -12.06 -7.63
C PRO A 262 -10.84 -12.58 -6.20
N VAL A 263 -10.49 -13.84 -5.98
CA VAL A 263 -10.47 -14.44 -4.62
C VAL A 263 -9.18 -14.13 -3.89
N GLN A 264 -8.10 -13.89 -4.63
CA GLN A 264 -6.80 -13.53 -4.10
C GLN A 264 -6.16 -12.49 -5.01
N TRP A 265 -5.44 -11.55 -4.39
CA TRP A 265 -4.67 -10.56 -5.10
C TRP A 265 -3.29 -10.37 -4.46
N THR A 266 -2.32 -10.00 -5.27
CA THR A 266 -0.95 -9.69 -4.84
C THR A 266 -0.48 -8.44 -5.57
N VAL A 267 0.04 -7.48 -4.83
CA VAL A 267 0.67 -6.26 -5.33
C VAL A 267 2.15 -6.31 -5.00
N SER A 268 3.02 -6.10 -5.98
CA SER A 268 4.46 -6.04 -5.79
C SER A 268 5.09 -4.91 -6.58
N GLU A 269 6.32 -4.57 -6.24
CA GLU A 269 7.15 -3.72 -7.11
C GLU A 269 7.17 -4.29 -8.54
N GLY A 270 6.99 -3.42 -9.54
CA GLY A 270 7.06 -3.78 -10.95
C GLY A 270 8.49 -3.76 -11.48
N ALA A 271 8.63 -3.83 -12.81
CA ALA A 271 9.93 -3.89 -13.46
C ALA A 271 10.77 -2.61 -13.30
N ASN A 272 10.13 -1.50 -12.94
CA ASN A 272 10.74 -0.18 -12.77
C ASN A 272 10.01 0.57 -11.66
N SER A 273 10.61 1.62 -11.11
CA SER A 273 10.08 2.38 -9.96
C SER A 273 8.76 3.13 -10.19
N ARG A 274 8.14 3.03 -11.38
CA ARG A 274 6.85 3.65 -11.73
C ARG A 274 5.78 2.63 -12.11
N GLU A 275 6.17 1.37 -12.18
CA GLU A 275 5.27 0.27 -12.48
C GLU A 275 5.07 -0.53 -11.21
N ILE A 276 3.82 -0.86 -10.92
CA ILE A 276 3.43 -1.79 -9.87
C ILE A 276 2.82 -3.00 -10.56
N ALA A 277 3.26 -4.20 -10.17
CA ALA A 277 2.68 -5.44 -10.67
C ALA A 277 1.51 -5.83 -9.77
N VAL A 278 0.36 -6.13 -10.38
CA VAL A 278 -0.82 -6.63 -9.66
C VAL A 278 -1.21 -7.97 -10.26
N THR A 279 -1.26 -9.00 -9.42
CA THR A 279 -1.67 -10.35 -9.80
C THR A 279 -3.03 -10.63 -9.19
N HIS A 280 -4.01 -10.97 -10.02
CA HIS A 280 -5.33 -11.41 -9.60
C HIS A 280 -5.48 -12.90 -9.83
N THR A 281 -6.00 -13.60 -8.84
CA THR A 281 -6.35 -15.01 -8.94
C THR A 281 -7.85 -15.17 -8.79
N PHE A 282 -8.46 -15.86 -9.74
CA PHE A 282 -9.90 -16.11 -9.84
C PHE A 282 -10.18 -17.61 -9.74
N GLY A 283 -11.34 -17.97 -9.21
CA GLY A 283 -11.74 -19.36 -9.03
C GLY A 283 -11.03 -20.06 -7.87
N GLY A 284 -11.30 -21.36 -7.70
CA GLY A 284 -10.86 -22.17 -6.57
C GLY A 284 -11.86 -23.28 -6.25
N GLY A 285 -11.42 -24.30 -5.51
CA GLY A 285 -12.22 -25.50 -5.26
C GLY A 285 -12.32 -26.39 -6.51
N GLU A 286 -13.52 -26.60 -7.03
CA GLU A 286 -13.79 -27.44 -8.20
C GLU A 286 -13.60 -26.72 -9.55
N SER A 287 -13.49 -25.39 -9.54
CA SER A 287 -13.25 -24.58 -10.74
C SER A 287 -11.77 -24.32 -10.97
N PRO A 288 -11.30 -24.25 -12.23
CA PRO A 288 -9.90 -23.97 -12.53
C PRO A 288 -9.49 -22.60 -12.00
N THR A 289 -8.33 -22.55 -11.36
CA THR A 289 -7.70 -21.30 -10.95
C THR A 289 -7.18 -20.57 -12.20
N VAL A 290 -7.62 -19.32 -12.39
CA VAL A 290 -7.16 -18.45 -13.48
C VAL A 290 -6.44 -17.26 -12.88
N THR A 291 -5.28 -16.92 -13.42
CA THR A 291 -4.50 -15.75 -12.98
C THR A 291 -4.44 -14.69 -14.06
N THR A 292 -4.65 -13.43 -13.68
CA THR A 292 -4.44 -12.26 -14.53
C THR A 292 -3.33 -11.40 -13.94
N ASN A 293 -2.35 -11.05 -14.77
CA ASN A 293 -1.24 -10.19 -14.39
C ASN A 293 -1.45 -8.81 -15.01
N LEU A 294 -1.39 -7.78 -14.17
CA LEU A 294 -1.56 -6.39 -14.51
C LEU A 294 -0.29 -5.62 -14.23
N VAL A 295 -0.04 -4.60 -15.06
CA VAL A 295 0.90 -3.52 -14.78
C VAL A 295 0.08 -2.26 -14.55
N VAL A 296 0.35 -1.61 -13.42
CA VAL A 296 -0.24 -0.36 -12.99
C VAL A 296 0.83 0.72 -13.07
N GLU A 297 0.57 1.77 -13.84
CA GLU A 297 1.47 2.93 -13.92
C GLU A 297 0.97 4.05 -13.02
N LEU A 298 1.93 4.71 -12.36
CA LEU A 298 1.66 5.77 -11.41
C LEU A 298 2.20 7.13 -11.92
N GLU A 299 1.48 8.19 -11.58
CA GLU A 299 1.94 9.56 -11.78
C GLU A 299 3.20 9.82 -10.92
N PRO A 300 4.24 10.47 -11.46
CA PRO A 300 5.50 10.71 -10.73
C PRO A 300 5.40 11.56 -9.46
N VAL A 301 4.33 12.35 -9.30
CA VAL A 301 4.25 13.38 -8.24
C VAL A 301 3.42 12.90 -7.06
N PHE A 302 2.19 12.45 -7.32
CA PHE A 302 1.24 12.10 -6.27
C PHE A 302 0.95 10.60 -6.17
N GLY A 303 1.48 9.78 -7.08
CA GLY A 303 1.28 8.33 -7.08
C GLY A 303 -0.08 7.89 -7.63
N ASP A 304 -0.89 8.81 -8.16
CA ASP A 304 -2.18 8.49 -8.76
C ASP A 304 -2.02 7.54 -9.96
N ILE A 305 -2.94 6.61 -10.12
CA ILE A 305 -2.90 5.63 -11.21
C ILE A 305 -3.26 6.31 -12.54
N THR A 306 -2.36 6.15 -13.52
CA THR A 306 -2.48 6.71 -14.87
C THR A 306 -2.77 5.66 -15.93
N ASP A 307 -2.41 4.39 -15.68
CA ASP A 307 -2.72 3.27 -16.58
C ASP A 307 -2.84 1.94 -15.80
N ILE A 308 -3.66 1.04 -16.32
CA ILE A 308 -3.77 -0.35 -15.86
C ILE A 308 -3.86 -1.22 -17.11
N ARG A 309 -2.91 -2.11 -17.34
CA ARG A 309 -2.91 -3.00 -18.51
C ARG A 309 -2.61 -4.43 -18.13
N THR A 310 -3.15 -5.38 -18.88
CA THR A 310 -2.75 -6.78 -18.76
C THR A 310 -1.35 -6.97 -19.34
N THR A 311 -0.47 -7.70 -18.66
CA THR A 311 0.73 -8.21 -19.31
C THR A 311 0.29 -9.33 -20.23
N SER A 312 0.37 -9.15 -21.55
CA SER A 312 0.27 -10.29 -22.46
C SER A 312 1.29 -11.34 -22.01
N ALA A 313 0.88 -12.60 -21.84
CA ALA A 313 1.84 -13.69 -21.77
C ALA A 313 2.75 -13.55 -23.00
N ARG A 314 4.06 -13.35 -22.77
CA ARG A 314 5.04 -13.43 -23.85
C ARG A 314 5.08 -14.83 -24.41
#